data_AF-A0A7C5M9W4-F1
#
_entry.id   AF-A0A7C5M9W4-F1
#
_cell.length_a   1.000
_cell.length_b   1.000
_cell.length_c   1.000
_cell.angle_alpha   90.00
_cell.angle_beta   90.00
_cell.angle_gamma   90.00
#
_symmetry.space_group_name_H-M   'P 1'
#
loop_
_entity.id
_entity.type
_entity.pdbx_description
1 polymer ?
#
loop_
_entity_poly.entity_id
_entity_poly.type
_entity_poly.pdbx_seq_one_letter_code
_entity_poly.pdbx_strand_id
1 'polypeptide(L)'
;MMRALSSILLLTFISCGDESAQSLPDQGLPVDASTADASQTDLPQEALPPGPFVLFLEPGVPTFLFNCATPQPARLRVSSQLEVKSLTLNGLPLPNQTGDVEATFVPVPGLNLLTAEVRDVAGRKGRGHRAVLCGQWGQTMVPDAVDLWLGKAAISSIGRLAAAVFDQTDLNAAFVSMGPLYESDAIRVDPLSVAHARGTAISLEPAWDRLVLDTTVYGFEAFVRAETAEGAVFDIGVVSAQVSLHADLLISLGSDGTLVADVETMQVDLGDVQLIVRGIGDVLDAFPYLRDRIVSAVGDELASLVKKQVPPLVQSAFARLSEPVPVSLLGKAFVLKFSPSGLKVKPAGMEVALDVSVLGLEPDPAYSSPGLLVTPEEPELPRPDGLRVAIRDELLNGVFGEVWRSGLLSLT
;
A
#
# COMPACT_ATOMS: atom_id res chain seq x y z
N MET A 1 4.54 -15.27 4.12
CA MET A 1 5.40 -14.07 4.04
C MET A 1 4.70 -12.86 3.41
N MET A 2 3.90 -12.98 2.33
CA MET A 2 3.12 -11.84 1.79
C MET A 2 1.93 -11.36 2.65
N ARG A 3 1.27 -12.24 3.44
CA ARG A 3 0.38 -11.77 4.52
C ARG A 3 1.13 -10.84 5.49
N ALA A 4 2.43 -11.05 5.71
CA ALA A 4 3.22 -10.18 6.57
C ALA A 4 3.46 -8.79 5.97
N LEU A 5 3.42 -8.61 4.64
CA LEU A 5 3.54 -7.28 4.02
C LEU A 5 2.26 -6.44 4.16
N SER A 6 1.10 -7.07 3.95
CA SER A 6 -0.20 -6.46 4.25
C SER A 6 -0.34 -6.20 5.77
N SER A 7 0.19 -7.09 6.62
CA SER A 7 0.27 -6.87 8.07
C SER A 7 1.33 -5.85 8.50
N ILE A 8 2.43 -5.63 7.77
CA ILE A 8 3.47 -4.63 8.10
C ILE A 8 2.96 -3.21 7.81
N LEU A 9 2.20 -3.02 6.72
CA LEU A 9 1.46 -1.77 6.50
C LEU A 9 0.44 -1.52 7.62
N LEU A 10 -0.24 -2.57 8.11
CA LEU A 10 -1.20 -2.47 9.22
C LEU A 10 -0.55 -2.26 10.60
N LEU A 11 0.60 -2.91 10.88
CA LEU A 11 1.30 -2.85 12.18
C LEU A 11 1.95 -1.49 12.42
N THR A 12 2.35 -0.79 11.35
CA THR A 12 2.92 0.56 11.49
C THR A 12 1.85 1.61 11.81
N PHE A 13 0.59 1.36 11.46
CA PHE A 13 -0.56 2.21 11.85
C PHE A 13 -1.10 1.92 13.26
N ILE A 14 -0.78 0.78 13.88
CA ILE A 14 -1.39 0.33 15.14
C ILE A 14 -0.39 0.31 16.31
N SER A 15 0.93 0.26 16.07
CA SER A 15 1.94 0.10 17.15
C SER A 15 2.28 1.36 17.97
N CYS A 16 1.50 2.44 17.91
CA CYS A 16 1.67 3.60 18.81
C CYS A 16 0.76 3.57 20.06
N GLY A 17 0.10 2.45 20.36
CA GLY A 17 -0.78 2.39 21.53
C GLY A 17 -1.09 0.97 21.99
N ASP A 18 -0.08 0.23 22.44
CA ASP A 18 -0.30 -0.95 23.28
C ASP A 18 0.69 -0.89 24.45
N GLU A 19 0.50 0.11 25.33
CA GLU A 19 0.93 -0.01 26.71
C GLU A 19 0.06 -1.12 27.33
N SER A 20 0.69 -2.28 27.47
CA SER A 20 0.25 -3.39 28.28
C SER A 20 -0.28 -2.90 29.63
N ALA A 21 -1.60 -2.76 29.74
CA ALA A 21 -2.28 -2.65 31.02
C ALA A 21 -2.09 -3.98 31.75
N GLN A 22 -1.03 -4.07 32.55
CA GLN A 22 -0.89 -5.12 33.55
C GLN A 22 -2.04 -4.98 34.53
N SER A 23 -2.95 -5.96 34.47
CA SER A 23 -3.99 -6.18 35.47
C SER A 23 -3.35 -6.29 36.86
N LEU A 24 -3.55 -5.27 37.69
CA LEU A 24 -3.23 -5.34 39.11
C LEU A 24 -4.13 -6.40 39.77
N PRO A 25 -3.59 -7.21 40.70
CA PRO A 25 -4.36 -8.23 41.39
C PRO A 25 -5.35 -7.59 42.35
N ASP A 26 -6.58 -8.09 42.25
CA ASP A 26 -7.71 -7.85 43.15
C ASP A 26 -7.34 -8.33 44.56
N GLN A 27 -6.92 -7.42 45.44
CA GLN A 27 -6.74 -7.68 46.86
C GLN A 27 -7.92 -7.10 47.63
N GLY A 28 -8.88 -7.97 47.93
CA GLY A 28 -9.96 -7.71 48.87
C GLY A 28 -9.40 -7.42 50.26
N LEU A 29 -9.72 -6.23 50.78
CA LEU A 29 -9.57 -5.89 52.19
C LEU A 29 -10.92 -6.07 52.91
N PRO A 30 -10.91 -6.51 54.18
CA PRO A 30 -12.12 -6.78 54.93
C PRO A 30 -12.80 -5.47 55.35
N VAL A 31 -14.13 -5.47 55.24
CA VAL A 31 -15.02 -4.40 55.71
C VAL A 31 -15.21 -4.57 57.22
N ASP A 32 -14.48 -3.79 58.02
CA ASP A 32 -14.80 -3.60 59.43
C ASP A 32 -15.75 -2.41 59.59
N ALA A 33 -16.97 -2.73 60.02
CA ALA A 33 -18.01 -1.78 60.38
C ALA A 33 -17.66 -1.15 61.74
N SER A 34 -17.20 0.11 61.71
CA SER A 34 -17.08 0.97 62.90
C SER A 34 -18.12 2.09 62.83
N THR A 35 -19.17 1.95 63.62
CA THR A 35 -20.13 2.99 63.96
C THR A 35 -19.44 4.08 64.79
N ALA A 36 -19.06 5.18 64.14
CA ALA A 36 -18.65 6.41 64.81
C ALA A 36 -19.70 7.49 64.56
N ASP A 37 -20.49 7.71 65.60
CA ASP A 37 -21.45 8.79 65.78
C ASP A 37 -20.66 10.11 65.84
N ALA A 38 -20.76 10.92 64.78
CA ALA A 38 -20.26 12.29 64.78
C ALA A 38 -21.29 13.16 64.05
N SER A 39 -22.17 13.75 64.85
CA SER A 39 -23.00 14.88 64.47
C SER A 39 -22.11 16.06 64.03
N GLN A 40 -21.67 16.04 62.77
CA GLN A 40 -21.19 17.21 62.07
C GLN A 40 -22.42 18.04 61.70
N THR A 41 -22.59 19.17 62.39
CA THR A 41 -23.41 20.27 61.92
C THR A 41 -22.92 20.68 60.53
N ASP A 42 -23.66 20.25 59.49
CA ASP A 42 -23.59 20.79 58.13
C ASP A 42 -23.90 22.29 58.21
N LEU A 43 -22.86 23.10 58.39
CA LEU A 43 -22.94 24.51 58.03
C LEU A 43 -23.22 24.53 56.52
N PRO A 44 -24.19 25.31 56.05
CA PRO A 44 -24.48 25.41 54.62
C PRO A 44 -23.18 25.79 53.91
N GLN A 45 -22.63 24.85 53.15
CA GLN A 45 -21.48 25.10 52.30
C GLN A 45 -21.97 26.12 51.28
N GLU A 46 -21.69 27.40 51.51
CA GLU A 46 -21.94 28.45 50.53
C GLU A 46 -21.29 27.98 49.24
N ALA A 47 -22.12 27.65 48.25
CA ALA A 47 -21.66 27.12 46.98
C ALA A 47 -20.67 28.13 46.43
N LEU A 48 -19.40 27.75 46.39
CA LEU A 48 -18.35 28.62 45.88
C LEU A 48 -18.81 29.12 44.51
N PRO A 49 -18.79 30.44 44.28
CA PRO A 49 -19.24 30.99 43.01
C PRO A 49 -18.47 30.31 41.88
N PRO A 50 -19.07 30.06 40.71
CA PRO A 50 -18.39 29.44 39.60
C PRO A 50 -17.07 30.17 39.30
N GLY A 51 -16.03 29.39 39.01
CA GLY A 51 -14.75 29.94 38.57
C GLY A 51 -14.90 30.72 37.26
N PRO A 52 -13.94 31.58 36.93
CA PRO A 52 -13.98 32.29 35.66
C PRO A 52 -13.87 31.27 34.50
N PHE A 53 -14.50 31.55 33.36
CA PHE A 53 -14.40 30.71 32.16
C PHE A 53 -14.28 31.58 30.89
N VAL A 54 -13.73 30.98 29.83
CA VAL A 54 -13.57 31.62 28.52
C VAL A 54 -14.17 30.74 27.44
N LEU A 55 -15.00 31.33 26.59
CA LEU A 55 -15.59 30.69 25.42
C LEU A 55 -15.10 31.38 24.13
N PHE A 56 -14.63 30.62 23.15
CA PHE A 56 -14.34 31.17 21.82
C PHE A 56 -15.63 31.32 21.03
N LEU A 57 -16.03 32.57 20.75
CA LEU A 57 -17.10 32.93 19.82
C LEU A 57 -16.59 32.91 18.38
N GLU A 58 -15.37 33.44 18.18
CA GLU A 58 -14.65 33.37 16.92
C GLU A 58 -13.19 32.95 17.18
N PRO A 59 -12.63 32.05 16.35
CA PRO A 59 -13.30 31.47 15.20
C PRO A 59 -14.23 30.28 15.62
N GLY A 60 -15.22 29.99 14.78
CA GLY A 60 -16.29 29.01 15.05
C GLY A 60 -15.84 27.55 15.06
N VAL A 61 -16.78 26.61 15.14
CA VAL A 61 -16.48 25.16 15.01
C VAL A 61 -17.18 24.63 13.76
N PRO A 62 -16.45 23.97 12.85
CA PRO A 62 -14.99 23.97 12.65
C PRO A 62 -14.48 25.31 12.08
N THR A 63 -13.16 25.57 12.16
CA THR A 63 -12.54 26.73 11.48
C THR A 63 -11.41 26.29 10.57
N PHE A 64 -11.54 26.69 9.30
CA PHE A 64 -10.55 26.52 8.25
C PHE A 64 -10.14 27.89 7.70
N LEU A 65 -8.85 28.17 7.68
CA LEU A 65 -8.30 29.43 7.20
C LEU A 65 -7.45 29.22 5.95
N PHE A 66 -7.54 30.14 5.00
CA PHE A 66 -6.80 30.10 3.73
C PHE A 66 -5.52 30.96 3.77
N ASN A 67 -5.52 32.00 4.61
CA ASN A 67 -4.44 33.00 4.67
C ASN A 67 -3.64 32.84 5.96
N CYS A 68 -2.62 32.00 5.94
CA CYS A 68 -1.69 31.88 7.07
C CYS A 68 -0.72 33.07 7.13
N ALA A 69 -0.08 33.25 8.27
CA ALA A 69 0.86 34.35 8.55
C ALA A 69 0.25 35.77 8.46
N THR A 70 -1.08 35.89 8.38
CA THR A 70 -1.80 37.16 8.45
C THR A 70 -2.63 37.22 9.74
N PRO A 71 -2.77 38.38 10.40
CA PRO A 71 -3.61 38.50 11.58
C PRO A 71 -5.07 38.11 11.29
N GLN A 72 -5.62 37.24 12.13
CA GLN A 72 -6.99 36.73 12.06
C GLN A 72 -7.75 37.13 13.32
N PRO A 73 -9.05 37.47 13.21
CA PRO A 73 -9.84 37.86 14.37
C PRO A 73 -10.08 36.68 15.31
N ALA A 74 -10.03 36.94 16.61
CA ALA A 74 -10.51 36.06 17.66
C ALA A 74 -11.46 36.83 18.57
N ARG A 75 -12.66 36.29 18.77
CA ARG A 75 -13.65 36.86 19.71
C ARG A 75 -13.88 35.89 20.85
N LEU A 76 -13.60 36.33 22.06
CA LEU A 76 -13.72 35.56 23.29
C LEU A 76 -14.90 36.08 24.10
N ARG A 77 -15.65 35.21 24.77
CA ARG A 77 -16.57 35.58 25.83
C ARG A 77 -15.99 35.15 27.16
N VAL A 78 -15.67 36.13 28.01
CA VAL A 78 -15.12 35.93 29.34
C VAL A 78 -16.21 36.14 30.37
N SER A 79 -16.43 35.14 31.22
CA SER A 79 -17.39 35.24 32.31
C SER A 79 -16.68 34.99 33.64
N SER A 80 -16.88 35.91 34.59
CA SER A 80 -16.36 35.83 35.95
C SER A 80 -17.28 36.61 36.88
N GLN A 81 -17.52 36.10 38.08
CA GLN A 81 -18.24 36.83 39.14
C GLN A 81 -17.33 37.79 39.92
N LEU A 82 -16.01 37.60 39.81
CA LEU A 82 -14.99 38.48 40.38
C LEU A 82 -14.28 39.23 39.27
N GLU A 83 -13.63 40.34 39.61
CA GLU A 83 -12.81 41.11 38.67
C GLU A 83 -11.73 40.23 38.03
N VAL A 84 -11.53 40.38 36.72
CA VAL A 84 -10.49 39.67 35.97
C VAL A 84 -9.13 40.31 36.25
N LYS A 85 -8.19 39.53 36.77
CA LYS A 85 -6.82 39.97 37.07
C LYS A 85 -5.87 39.81 35.89
N SER A 86 -6.07 38.77 35.09
CA SER A 86 -5.29 38.53 33.87
C SER A 86 -6.12 37.79 32.83
N LEU A 87 -6.06 38.24 31.58
CA LEU A 87 -6.56 37.51 30.41
C LEU A 87 -5.44 37.38 29.39
N THR A 88 -5.23 36.19 28.84
CA THR A 88 -4.26 35.97 27.75
C THR A 88 -4.86 35.15 26.62
N LEU A 89 -4.34 35.35 25.41
CA LEU A 89 -4.56 34.50 24.24
C LEU A 89 -3.20 34.06 23.71
N ASN A 90 -2.93 32.76 23.73
CA ASN A 90 -1.62 32.17 23.40
C ASN A 90 -0.46 32.82 24.19
N GLY A 91 -0.73 33.17 25.45
CA GLY A 91 0.23 33.85 26.32
C GLY A 91 0.35 35.37 26.10
N LEU A 92 -0.22 35.93 25.03
CA LEU A 92 -0.25 37.37 24.81
C LEU A 92 -1.33 38.02 25.68
N PRO A 93 -1.01 39.10 26.41
CA PRO A 93 -1.97 39.76 27.30
C PRO A 93 -3.09 40.45 26.50
N LEU A 94 -4.32 40.33 27.02
CA LEU A 94 -5.51 41.00 26.54
C LEU A 94 -6.07 41.93 27.63
N PRO A 95 -6.99 42.86 27.28
CA PRO A 95 -7.68 43.67 28.29
C PRO A 95 -8.35 42.81 29.37
N ASN A 96 -8.11 43.16 30.63
CA ASN A 96 -8.66 42.48 31.80
C ASN A 96 -10.14 42.86 32.00
N GLN A 97 -11.02 42.31 31.18
CA GLN A 97 -12.46 42.61 31.23
C GLN A 97 -13.32 41.35 31.11
N THR A 98 -14.54 41.43 31.64
CA THR A 98 -15.62 40.46 31.40
C THR A 98 -16.41 40.83 30.14
N GLY A 99 -17.16 39.88 29.60
CA GLY A 99 -17.97 40.08 28.40
C GLY A 99 -17.20 39.64 27.15
N ASP A 100 -17.53 40.27 26.02
CA ASP A 100 -16.90 39.96 24.74
C ASP A 100 -15.58 40.74 24.60
N VAL A 101 -14.52 40.04 24.19
CA VAL A 101 -13.17 40.57 23.99
C VAL A 101 -12.74 40.24 22.58
N GLU A 102 -12.32 41.26 21.84
CA GLU A 102 -11.74 41.12 20.51
C GLU A 102 -10.22 41.07 20.62
N ALA A 103 -9.63 40.16 19.86
CA ALA A 103 -8.20 39.95 19.76
C ALA A 103 -7.84 39.55 18.33
N THR A 104 -6.54 39.48 18.05
CA THR A 104 -6.04 38.85 16.83
C THR A 104 -5.01 37.78 17.17
N PHE A 105 -4.89 36.81 16.29
CA PHE A 105 -3.82 35.82 16.31
C PHE A 105 -3.25 35.66 14.90
N VAL A 106 -2.01 35.22 14.79
CA VAL A 106 -1.38 34.96 13.48
C VAL A 106 -1.21 33.44 13.37
N PRO A 107 -2.07 32.74 12.60
CA PRO A 107 -1.92 31.31 12.42
C PRO A 107 -0.68 30.98 11.58
N VAL A 108 -0.01 29.91 11.95
CA VAL A 108 0.99 29.25 11.10
C VAL A 108 0.30 28.18 10.23
N PRO A 109 0.87 27.77 9.08
CA PRO A 109 0.36 26.63 8.34
C PRO A 109 0.24 25.37 9.23
N GLY A 110 -0.87 24.64 9.11
CA GLY A 110 -1.19 23.47 9.92
C GLY A 110 -2.17 23.75 11.08
N LEU A 111 -2.16 22.84 12.07
CA LEU A 111 -3.04 22.91 13.23
C LEU A 111 -2.53 23.94 14.24
N ASN A 112 -3.38 24.91 14.56
CA ASN A 112 -3.14 25.92 15.57
C ASN A 112 -4.09 25.68 16.76
N LEU A 113 -3.54 25.52 17.97
CA LEU A 113 -4.33 25.45 19.19
C LEU A 113 -4.36 26.81 19.87
N LEU A 114 -5.46 27.54 19.73
CA LEU A 114 -5.71 28.76 20.47
C LEU A 114 -6.02 28.41 21.92
N THR A 115 -5.29 29.02 22.84
CA THR A 115 -5.48 28.85 24.29
C THR A 115 -5.73 30.21 24.92
N ALA A 116 -6.93 30.39 25.47
CA ALA A 116 -7.26 31.57 26.25
C ALA A 116 -7.26 31.23 27.73
N GLU A 117 -6.56 32.01 28.54
CA GLU A 117 -6.51 31.82 29.99
C GLU A 117 -7.01 33.06 30.71
N VAL A 118 -7.93 32.87 31.64
CA VAL A 118 -8.44 33.93 32.52
C VAL A 118 -8.07 33.60 33.95
N ARG A 119 -7.66 34.61 34.71
CA ARG A 119 -7.51 34.53 36.16
C ARG A 119 -8.24 35.68 36.80
N ASP A 120 -9.00 35.42 37.86
CA ASP A 120 -9.65 36.47 38.65
C ASP A 120 -8.76 36.97 39.80
N VAL A 121 -9.24 37.99 40.52
CA VAL A 121 -8.54 38.57 41.68
C VAL A 121 -8.36 37.59 42.85
N ALA A 122 -9.22 36.57 42.97
CA ALA A 122 -9.07 35.49 43.94
C ALA A 122 -8.05 34.42 43.50
N GLY A 123 -7.47 34.56 42.31
CA GLY A 123 -6.45 33.65 41.78
C GLY A 123 -7.02 32.40 41.11
N ARG A 124 -8.35 32.28 40.98
CA ARG A 124 -9.01 31.17 40.29
C ARG A 124 -8.77 31.27 38.80
N LYS A 125 -8.63 30.13 38.12
CA LYS A 125 -8.27 30.05 36.71
C LYS A 125 -9.41 29.46 35.88
N GLY A 126 -9.60 30.01 34.70
CA GLY A 126 -10.41 29.46 33.62
C GLY A 126 -9.56 29.30 32.37
N ARG A 127 -9.84 28.28 31.57
CA ARG A 127 -9.16 28.04 30.30
C ARG A 127 -10.17 27.68 29.22
N GLY A 128 -10.00 28.28 28.04
CA GLY A 128 -10.70 27.92 26.82
C GLY A 128 -9.71 27.47 25.77
N HIS A 129 -10.10 26.53 24.93
CA HIS A 129 -9.31 26.05 23.79
C HIS A 129 -10.11 26.11 22.50
N ARG A 130 -9.44 26.43 21.39
CA ARG A 130 -10.01 26.36 20.05
C ARG A 130 -8.96 25.90 19.06
N ALA A 131 -9.25 24.79 18.37
CA ALA A 131 -8.44 24.33 17.25
C ALA A 131 -8.80 25.11 15.98
N VAL A 132 -7.79 25.51 15.22
CA VAL A 132 -7.91 26.23 13.95
C VAL A 132 -6.94 25.60 12.96
N LEU A 133 -7.42 25.17 11.79
CA LEU A 133 -6.58 24.61 10.75
C LEU A 133 -6.35 25.68 9.67
N CYS A 134 -5.09 25.97 9.35
CA CYS A 134 -4.73 26.99 8.37
C CYS A 134 -3.87 26.41 7.25
N GLY A 135 -4.16 26.73 6.00
CA GLY A 135 -3.27 26.46 4.88
C GLY A 135 -3.97 26.50 3.53
N GLN A 136 -3.34 25.84 2.55
CA GLN A 136 -3.91 25.65 1.23
C GLN A 136 -4.75 24.37 1.21
N TRP A 137 -5.90 24.45 0.55
CA TRP A 137 -6.88 23.38 0.51
C TRP A 137 -6.97 22.83 -0.91
N GLY A 138 -6.73 21.53 -1.05
CA GLY A 138 -6.81 20.79 -2.29
C GLY A 138 -8.12 20.00 -2.44
N GLN A 139 -8.25 19.28 -3.53
CA GLN A 139 -9.36 18.36 -3.76
C GLN A 139 -9.35 17.20 -2.74
N THR A 140 -10.47 16.50 -2.60
CA THR A 140 -10.64 15.37 -1.65
C THR A 140 -9.88 14.11 -2.04
N MET A 141 -9.31 14.07 -3.25
CA MET A 141 -8.46 12.98 -3.71
C MET A 141 -7.00 13.37 -3.54
N VAL A 142 -6.21 12.47 -2.96
CA VAL A 142 -4.75 12.64 -2.82
C VAL A 142 -4.09 11.92 -4.00
N PRO A 143 -3.62 12.63 -5.03
CA PRO A 143 -2.84 11.99 -6.09
C PRO A 143 -1.51 11.50 -5.53
N ASP A 144 -1.08 10.31 -5.96
CA ASP A 144 0.19 9.70 -5.56
C ASP A 144 0.37 9.62 -4.03
N ALA A 145 -0.73 9.30 -3.31
CA ALA A 145 -0.80 9.32 -1.85
C ALA A 145 0.20 8.35 -1.18
N VAL A 146 0.57 7.27 -1.87
CA VAL A 146 1.61 6.34 -1.44
C VAL A 146 2.62 6.14 -2.55
N ASP A 147 3.90 6.26 -2.21
CA ASP A 147 5.02 5.93 -3.08
C ASP A 147 5.67 4.62 -2.61
N LEU A 148 5.60 3.60 -3.46
CA LEU A 148 6.15 2.28 -3.24
C LEU A 148 7.45 2.14 -4.04
N TRP A 149 8.56 1.88 -3.35
CA TRP A 149 9.83 1.56 -3.98
C TRP A 149 10.19 0.10 -3.76
N LEU A 150 10.40 -0.62 -4.86
CA LEU A 150 10.81 -2.01 -4.94
C LEU A 150 12.24 -2.06 -5.46
N GLY A 151 13.21 -2.16 -4.55
CA GLY A 151 14.61 -2.37 -4.91
C GLY A 151 14.87 -3.78 -5.44
N LYS A 152 16.11 -4.03 -5.86
CA LYS A 152 16.53 -5.29 -6.48
C LYS A 152 16.15 -6.52 -5.66
N ALA A 153 16.37 -6.53 -4.34
CA ALA A 153 16.07 -7.68 -3.49
C ALA A 153 14.56 -7.98 -3.40
N ALA A 154 13.72 -6.94 -3.45
CA ALA A 154 12.26 -7.11 -3.50
C ALA A 154 11.84 -7.71 -4.86
N ILE A 155 12.36 -7.20 -5.97
CA ILE A 155 12.07 -7.69 -7.32
C ILE A 155 12.56 -9.14 -7.50
N SER A 156 13.77 -9.48 -7.05
CA SER A 156 14.28 -10.86 -7.09
C SER A 156 13.42 -11.82 -6.25
N SER A 157 12.76 -11.32 -5.19
CA SER A 157 11.81 -12.13 -4.42
C SER A 157 10.55 -12.48 -5.22
N ILE A 158 10.09 -11.58 -6.09
CA ILE A 158 9.01 -11.84 -7.04
C ILE A 158 9.44 -12.92 -8.05
N GLY A 159 10.67 -12.84 -8.58
CA GLY A 159 11.24 -13.86 -9.47
C GLY A 159 11.24 -15.26 -8.84
N ARG A 160 11.72 -15.38 -7.59
CA ARG A 160 11.69 -16.66 -6.86
C ARG A 160 10.28 -17.21 -6.63
N LEU A 161 9.29 -16.35 -6.42
CA LEU A 161 7.90 -16.77 -6.28
C LEU A 161 7.33 -17.24 -7.62
N ALA A 162 7.61 -16.53 -8.71
CA ALA A 162 7.23 -16.94 -10.06
C ALA A 162 7.83 -18.31 -10.41
N ALA A 163 9.11 -18.54 -10.08
CA ALA A 163 9.78 -19.83 -10.25
C ALA A 163 9.07 -20.97 -9.51
N ALA A 164 8.73 -20.77 -8.23
CA ALA A 164 8.07 -21.77 -7.42
C ALA A 164 6.65 -22.11 -7.93
N VAL A 165 5.96 -21.16 -8.55
CA VAL A 165 4.66 -21.39 -9.19
C VAL A 165 4.83 -22.06 -10.54
N PHE A 166 5.82 -21.65 -11.34
CA PHE A 166 6.14 -22.27 -12.62
C PHE A 166 6.42 -23.78 -12.46
N ASP A 167 7.16 -24.17 -11.42
CA ASP A 167 7.42 -25.58 -11.09
C ASP A 167 6.17 -26.39 -10.68
N GLN A 168 5.05 -25.73 -10.37
CA GLN A 168 3.77 -26.37 -10.04
C GLN A 168 2.81 -26.41 -11.23
N THR A 169 3.11 -25.68 -12.31
CA THR A 169 2.28 -25.66 -13.51
C THR A 169 2.43 -26.98 -14.26
N ASP A 170 1.29 -27.54 -14.72
CA ASP A 170 1.27 -28.69 -15.62
C ASP A 170 1.68 -28.25 -17.04
N LEU A 171 2.98 -28.09 -17.25
CA LEU A 171 3.54 -27.74 -18.57
C LEU A 171 3.19 -28.80 -19.61
N ASN A 172 3.02 -30.07 -19.20
CA ASN A 172 2.67 -31.16 -20.09
C ASN A 172 1.29 -30.96 -20.72
N ALA A 173 0.27 -30.66 -19.92
CA ALA A 173 -1.07 -30.39 -20.43
C ALA A 173 -1.08 -29.19 -21.39
N ALA A 174 -0.35 -28.12 -21.05
CA ALA A 174 -0.22 -26.97 -21.94
C ALA A 174 0.47 -27.36 -23.25
N PHE A 175 1.58 -28.11 -23.19
CA PHE A 175 2.36 -28.54 -24.34
C PHE A 175 1.57 -29.46 -25.29
N VAL A 176 0.90 -30.48 -24.76
CA VAL A 176 0.14 -31.41 -25.62
C VAL A 176 -1.12 -30.77 -26.21
N SER A 177 -1.64 -29.70 -25.59
CA SER A 177 -2.79 -28.96 -26.12
C SER A 177 -2.47 -28.07 -27.32
N MET A 178 -1.19 -27.87 -27.63
CA MET A 178 -0.80 -27.17 -28.85
C MET A 178 -1.06 -28.03 -30.09
N GLY A 179 -1.30 -27.35 -31.21
CA GLY A 179 -1.32 -28.00 -32.52
C GLY A 179 0.07 -28.53 -32.92
N PRO A 180 0.25 -28.92 -34.18
CA PRO A 180 1.54 -29.34 -34.70
C PRO A 180 2.61 -28.27 -34.43
N LEU A 181 3.74 -28.68 -33.85
CA LEU A 181 4.90 -27.81 -33.65
C LEU A 181 5.55 -27.44 -34.99
N TYR A 182 5.44 -28.34 -35.96
CA TYR A 182 5.89 -28.14 -37.33
C TYR A 182 5.03 -28.97 -38.28
N GLU A 183 4.63 -28.39 -39.40
CA GLU A 183 3.87 -29.09 -40.43
C GLU A 183 4.35 -28.65 -41.82
N SER A 184 4.53 -29.62 -42.71
CA SER A 184 4.93 -29.46 -44.10
C SER A 184 4.36 -30.60 -44.93
N ASP A 185 4.47 -30.51 -46.25
CA ASP A 185 4.01 -31.58 -47.15
C ASP A 185 4.71 -32.93 -46.93
N ALA A 186 5.90 -32.94 -46.31
CA ALA A 186 6.72 -34.14 -46.12
C ALA A 186 6.62 -34.71 -44.71
N ILE A 187 6.41 -33.86 -43.70
CA ILE A 187 6.44 -34.25 -42.29
C ILE A 187 5.58 -33.33 -41.45
N ARG A 188 4.94 -33.94 -40.45
CA ARG A 188 4.21 -33.28 -39.37
C ARG A 188 4.82 -33.69 -38.03
N VAL A 189 4.99 -32.74 -37.13
CA VAL A 189 5.56 -32.93 -35.79
C VAL A 189 4.55 -32.47 -34.76
N ASP A 190 3.96 -33.42 -34.04
CA ASP A 190 2.98 -33.17 -32.98
C ASP A 190 3.64 -33.27 -31.59
N PRO A 191 3.23 -32.43 -30.61
CA PRO A 191 3.71 -32.56 -29.24
C PRO A 191 3.15 -33.84 -28.59
N LEU A 192 3.98 -34.59 -27.86
CA LEU A 192 3.53 -35.77 -27.08
C LEU A 192 3.60 -35.55 -25.58
N SER A 193 4.70 -35.00 -25.08
CA SER A 193 4.84 -34.68 -23.67
C SER A 193 5.98 -33.70 -23.42
N VAL A 194 5.92 -32.96 -22.32
CA VAL A 194 7.07 -32.21 -21.80
C VAL A 194 7.18 -32.40 -20.29
N ALA A 195 8.41 -32.46 -19.81
CA ALA A 195 8.75 -32.53 -18.40
C ALA A 195 10.00 -31.71 -18.12
N HIS A 196 10.15 -31.29 -16.86
CA HIS A 196 11.36 -30.66 -16.36
C HIS A 196 11.63 -31.08 -14.91
N ALA A 197 12.88 -30.96 -14.47
CA ALA A 197 13.23 -31.13 -13.07
C ALA A 197 12.78 -29.90 -12.26
N ARG A 198 12.35 -30.13 -11.01
CA ARG A 198 12.07 -29.04 -10.07
C ARG A 198 13.32 -28.21 -9.80
N GLY A 199 13.10 -26.94 -9.44
CA GLY A 199 14.15 -25.99 -9.14
C GLY A 199 14.38 -24.98 -10.27
N THR A 200 13.37 -24.71 -11.10
CA THR A 200 13.45 -23.63 -12.09
C THR A 200 13.91 -22.34 -11.41
N ALA A 201 14.87 -21.64 -12.01
CA ALA A 201 15.31 -20.35 -11.51
C ALA A 201 14.72 -19.24 -12.38
N ILE A 202 14.01 -18.30 -11.77
CA ILE A 202 13.54 -17.08 -12.45
C ILE A 202 14.15 -15.89 -11.73
N SER A 203 15.00 -15.15 -12.45
CA SER A 203 15.55 -13.86 -12.02
C SER A 203 14.80 -12.73 -12.71
N LEU A 204 14.55 -11.67 -11.94
CA LEU A 204 14.03 -10.41 -12.44
C LEU A 204 15.01 -9.32 -12.02
N GLU A 205 15.59 -8.61 -13.00
CA GLU A 205 16.50 -7.51 -12.75
C GLU A 205 15.93 -6.20 -13.31
N PRO A 206 15.85 -5.13 -12.53
CA PRO A 206 15.31 -3.89 -13.04
C PRO A 206 16.31 -3.19 -13.97
N ALA A 207 15.80 -2.71 -15.10
CA ALA A 207 16.51 -1.89 -16.09
C ALA A 207 15.73 -0.60 -16.36
N TRP A 208 16.15 0.20 -17.34
CA TRP A 208 15.39 1.39 -17.75
C TRP A 208 14.09 0.98 -18.43
N ASP A 209 12.96 1.34 -17.82
CA ASP A 209 11.59 1.12 -18.31
C ASP A 209 11.16 -0.34 -18.48
N ARG A 210 11.95 -1.31 -17.99
CA ARG A 210 11.65 -2.75 -18.09
C ARG A 210 12.32 -3.57 -17.00
N LEU A 211 11.87 -4.81 -16.85
CA LEU A 211 12.54 -5.84 -16.05
C LEU A 211 13.18 -6.86 -17.01
N VAL A 212 14.46 -7.15 -16.81
CA VAL A 212 15.13 -8.25 -17.48
C VAL A 212 14.70 -9.54 -16.79
N LEU A 213 14.15 -10.46 -17.57
CA LEU A 213 13.70 -11.79 -17.17
C LEU A 213 14.71 -12.82 -17.64
N ASP A 214 15.37 -13.46 -16.69
CA ASP A 214 16.21 -14.64 -16.95
C ASP A 214 15.55 -15.86 -16.33
N THR A 215 15.27 -16.87 -17.14
CA THR A 215 14.67 -18.13 -16.68
C THR A 215 15.59 -19.29 -17.02
N THR A 216 15.88 -20.14 -16.04
CA THR A 216 16.65 -21.36 -16.22
C THR A 216 15.78 -22.55 -15.84
N VAL A 217 15.48 -23.40 -16.82
CA VAL A 217 14.75 -24.66 -16.63
C VAL A 217 15.76 -25.81 -16.63
N TYR A 218 15.72 -26.64 -15.59
CA TYR A 218 16.66 -27.75 -15.42
C TYR A 218 16.05 -29.08 -15.84
N GLY A 219 16.88 -29.98 -16.38
CA GLY A 219 16.47 -31.34 -16.76
C GLY A 219 15.26 -31.36 -17.69
N PHE A 220 15.31 -30.56 -18.76
CA PHE A 220 14.24 -30.41 -19.72
C PHE A 220 14.16 -31.62 -20.65
N GLU A 221 12.97 -32.20 -20.77
CA GLU A 221 12.68 -33.32 -21.66
C GLU A 221 11.37 -33.05 -22.40
N ALA A 222 11.43 -32.95 -23.72
CA ALA A 222 10.23 -32.90 -24.56
C ALA A 222 10.21 -34.11 -25.49
N PHE A 223 9.06 -34.77 -25.62
CA PHE A 223 8.84 -35.80 -26.62
C PHE A 223 7.85 -35.28 -27.65
N VAL A 224 8.16 -35.51 -28.92
CA VAL A 224 7.34 -35.15 -30.06
C VAL A 224 7.15 -36.37 -30.96
N ARG A 225 6.04 -36.42 -31.68
CA ARG A 225 5.76 -37.43 -32.69
C ARG A 225 5.96 -36.83 -34.05
N ALA A 226 6.81 -37.44 -34.86
CA ALA A 226 6.94 -37.10 -36.25
C ALA A 226 6.22 -38.14 -37.11
N GLU A 227 5.38 -37.67 -38.03
CA GLU A 227 4.68 -38.46 -39.04
C GLU A 227 5.08 -37.98 -40.43
N THR A 228 5.56 -38.88 -41.28
CA THR A 228 5.91 -38.55 -42.67
C THR A 228 4.69 -38.65 -43.59
N ALA A 229 4.76 -38.01 -44.75
CA ALA A 229 3.74 -38.12 -45.79
C ALA A 229 3.50 -39.57 -46.27
N GLU A 230 4.48 -40.46 -46.10
CA GLU A 230 4.41 -41.88 -46.43
C GLU A 230 3.80 -42.73 -45.29
N GLY A 231 3.41 -42.10 -44.17
CA GLY A 231 2.79 -42.76 -43.02
C GLY A 231 3.78 -43.37 -42.01
N ALA A 232 5.08 -43.06 -42.12
CA ALA A 232 6.04 -43.50 -41.12
C ALA A 232 5.93 -42.63 -39.86
N VAL A 233 5.86 -43.28 -38.69
CA VAL A 233 5.72 -42.60 -37.39
C VAL A 233 6.92 -42.92 -36.50
N PHE A 234 7.49 -41.91 -35.89
CA PHE A 234 8.59 -42.05 -34.93
C PHE A 234 8.50 -40.98 -33.84
N ASP A 235 8.91 -41.34 -32.63
CA ASP A 235 8.90 -40.44 -31.49
C ASP A 235 10.33 -39.91 -31.25
N ILE A 236 10.45 -38.61 -31.02
CA ILE A 236 11.73 -37.91 -30.87
C ILE A 236 11.73 -37.22 -29.50
N GLY A 237 12.67 -37.60 -28.65
CA GLY A 237 12.98 -36.92 -27.41
C GLY A 237 14.01 -35.82 -27.64
N VAL A 238 13.69 -34.60 -27.22
CA VAL A 238 14.58 -33.45 -27.10
C VAL A 238 14.94 -33.32 -25.63
N VAL A 239 16.16 -33.67 -25.27
CA VAL A 239 16.63 -33.67 -23.88
C VAL A 239 17.74 -32.65 -23.73
N SER A 240 17.62 -31.79 -22.72
CA SER A 240 18.66 -30.85 -22.34
C SER A 240 18.82 -30.81 -20.83
N ALA A 241 20.08 -30.75 -20.37
CA ALA A 241 20.37 -30.58 -18.95
C ALA A 241 19.88 -29.22 -18.43
N GLN A 242 19.90 -28.18 -19.28
CA GLN A 242 19.55 -26.82 -18.94
C GLN A 242 19.05 -26.06 -20.16
N VAL A 243 17.92 -25.38 -19.99
CA VAL A 243 17.40 -24.41 -20.95
C VAL A 243 17.41 -23.03 -20.32
N SER A 244 17.98 -22.05 -21.00
CA SER A 244 18.01 -20.66 -20.57
C SER A 244 17.11 -19.82 -21.47
N LEU A 245 16.26 -19.01 -20.87
CA LEU A 245 15.43 -18.04 -21.57
C LEU A 245 15.76 -16.64 -21.07
N HIS A 246 15.96 -15.71 -21.99
CA HIS A 246 16.23 -14.31 -21.69
C HIS A 246 15.19 -13.43 -22.36
N ALA A 247 14.59 -12.51 -21.62
CA ALA A 247 13.54 -11.66 -22.15
C ALA A 247 13.51 -10.28 -21.48
N ASP A 248 12.99 -9.29 -22.20
CA ASP A 248 12.61 -8.00 -21.65
C ASP A 248 11.12 -8.02 -21.30
N LEU A 249 10.81 -7.78 -20.03
CA LEU A 249 9.45 -7.70 -19.48
C LEU A 249 9.08 -6.22 -19.28
N LEU A 250 8.20 -5.72 -20.14
CA LEU A 250 7.65 -4.38 -20.04
C LEU A 250 6.58 -4.35 -18.95
N ILE A 251 6.76 -3.48 -17.94
CA ILE A 251 5.73 -3.22 -16.94
C ILE A 251 5.09 -1.87 -17.26
N SER A 252 3.77 -1.84 -17.35
CA SER A 252 3.01 -0.64 -17.67
C SER A 252 1.74 -0.55 -16.82
N LEU A 253 1.10 0.61 -16.84
CA LEU A 253 -0.24 0.80 -16.26
C LEU A 253 -1.29 0.60 -17.35
N GLY A 254 -2.21 -0.33 -17.11
CA GLY A 254 -3.39 -0.53 -17.93
C GLY A 254 -4.36 0.66 -17.81
N SER A 255 -5.34 0.71 -18.72
CA SER A 255 -6.36 1.77 -18.74
C SER A 255 -7.28 1.78 -17.51
N ASP A 256 -7.31 0.67 -16.77
CA ASP A 256 -8.05 0.50 -15.52
C ASP A 256 -7.20 0.77 -14.26
N GLY A 257 -5.95 1.22 -14.43
CA GLY A 257 -5.00 1.47 -13.35
C GLY A 257 -4.34 0.19 -12.81
N THR A 258 -4.52 -0.97 -13.45
CA THR A 258 -3.81 -2.19 -13.06
C THR A 258 -2.39 -2.23 -13.63
N LEU A 259 -1.46 -2.88 -12.92
CA LEU A 259 -0.13 -3.12 -13.46
C LEU A 259 -0.18 -4.30 -14.44
N VAL A 260 0.21 -4.04 -15.68
CA VAL A 260 0.30 -5.01 -16.77
C VAL A 260 1.76 -5.33 -17.02
N ALA A 261 2.07 -6.61 -17.13
CA ALA A 261 3.37 -7.10 -17.57
C ALA A 261 3.23 -7.75 -18.94
N ASP A 262 4.14 -7.45 -19.86
CA ASP A 262 4.18 -8.06 -21.20
C ASP A 262 5.62 -8.39 -21.60
N VAL A 263 5.80 -9.43 -22.41
CA VAL A 263 7.12 -9.87 -22.88
C VAL A 263 7.31 -9.42 -24.33
N GLU A 264 8.24 -8.49 -24.56
CA GLU A 264 8.50 -7.99 -25.92
C GLU A 264 9.25 -9.02 -26.76
N THR A 265 10.46 -9.38 -26.32
CA THR A 265 11.33 -10.33 -27.02
C THR A 265 11.80 -11.40 -26.05
N MET A 266 11.90 -12.63 -26.54
CA MET A 266 12.41 -13.76 -25.77
C MET A 266 13.40 -14.53 -26.63
N GLN A 267 14.59 -14.73 -26.08
CA GLN A 267 15.64 -15.55 -26.63
C GLN A 267 15.65 -16.86 -25.85
N VAL A 268 15.74 -17.98 -26.58
CA VAL A 268 15.79 -19.32 -25.99
C VAL A 268 17.10 -19.98 -26.38
N ASP A 269 17.82 -20.46 -25.38
CA ASP A 269 19.00 -21.28 -25.53
C ASP A 269 18.74 -22.64 -24.88
N LEU A 270 18.54 -23.66 -25.72
CA LEU A 270 18.32 -25.04 -25.26
C LEU A 270 19.63 -25.72 -24.82
N GLY A 271 20.79 -25.07 -24.95
CA GLY A 271 22.09 -25.61 -24.54
C GLY A 271 22.50 -26.87 -25.31
N ASP A 272 23.16 -27.80 -24.61
CA ASP A 272 23.62 -29.07 -25.18
C ASP A 272 22.45 -30.06 -25.37
N VAL A 273 21.74 -29.93 -26.49
CA VAL A 273 20.59 -30.77 -26.81
C VAL A 273 21.01 -32.17 -27.29
N GLN A 274 20.47 -33.19 -26.63
CA GLN A 274 20.52 -34.59 -27.05
C GLN A 274 19.18 -34.97 -27.70
N LEU A 275 19.24 -35.57 -28.89
CA LEU A 275 18.07 -36.12 -29.56
C LEU A 275 18.03 -37.63 -29.37
N ILE A 276 16.89 -38.15 -28.91
CA ILE A 276 16.64 -39.57 -28.71
C ILE A 276 15.51 -40.00 -29.64
N VAL A 277 15.81 -40.80 -30.66
CA VAL A 277 14.79 -41.31 -31.57
C VAL A 277 14.35 -42.70 -31.12
N ARG A 278 13.05 -42.90 -30.98
CA ARG A 278 12.45 -44.22 -30.76
C ARG A 278 11.72 -44.64 -32.04
N GLY A 279 12.20 -45.69 -32.70
CA GLY A 279 11.60 -46.19 -33.94
C GLY A 279 12.63 -46.70 -34.94
N ILE A 280 12.34 -46.49 -36.23
CA ILE A 280 13.18 -46.90 -37.37
C ILE A 280 14.55 -46.21 -37.27
N GLY A 281 15.63 -47.01 -37.30
CA GLY A 281 17.01 -46.52 -37.19
C GLY A 281 17.36 -45.50 -38.29
N ASP A 282 18.17 -44.50 -37.92
CA ASP A 282 18.82 -43.48 -38.76
C ASP A 282 17.93 -42.47 -39.50
N VAL A 283 16.67 -42.25 -39.08
CA VAL A 283 15.82 -41.20 -39.70
C VAL A 283 16.44 -39.79 -39.55
N LEU A 284 17.12 -39.49 -38.43
CA LEU A 284 17.79 -38.20 -38.27
C LEU A 284 19.03 -38.06 -39.17
N ASP A 285 19.69 -39.16 -39.53
CA ASP A 285 20.81 -39.14 -40.47
C ASP A 285 20.31 -38.95 -41.90
N ALA A 286 19.13 -39.50 -42.23
CA ALA A 286 18.47 -39.28 -43.51
C ALA A 286 17.95 -37.83 -43.68
N PHE A 287 17.62 -37.15 -42.57
CA PHE A 287 17.04 -35.82 -42.59
C PHE A 287 17.72 -34.87 -41.57
N PRO A 288 18.97 -34.46 -41.81
CA PRO A 288 19.74 -33.66 -40.86
C PRO A 288 19.09 -32.30 -40.54
N TYR A 289 18.30 -31.74 -41.46
CA TYR A 289 17.57 -30.48 -41.25
C TYR A 289 16.42 -30.60 -40.24
N LEU A 290 15.89 -31.80 -39.98
CA LEU A 290 14.81 -31.99 -39.00
C LEU A 290 15.29 -31.71 -37.58
N ARG A 291 16.57 -31.99 -37.30
CA ARG A 291 17.16 -31.69 -35.98
C ARG A 291 16.96 -30.23 -35.61
N ASP A 292 17.46 -29.32 -36.44
CA ASP A 292 17.41 -27.90 -36.13
C ASP A 292 15.97 -27.38 -36.10
N ARG A 293 15.09 -27.92 -36.96
CA ARG A 293 13.66 -27.56 -37.00
C ARG A 293 12.91 -27.99 -35.76
N ILE A 294 13.08 -29.23 -35.32
CA ILE A 294 12.42 -29.76 -34.11
C ILE A 294 12.93 -29.03 -32.88
N VAL A 295 14.26 -28.85 -32.77
CA VAL A 295 14.88 -28.13 -31.66
C VAL A 295 14.38 -26.69 -31.61
N SER A 296 14.34 -25.98 -32.75
CA SER A 296 13.77 -24.63 -32.83
C SER A 296 12.29 -24.63 -32.43
N ALA A 297 11.48 -25.54 -32.96
CA ALA A 297 10.04 -25.57 -32.68
C ALA A 297 9.73 -25.85 -31.20
N VAL A 298 10.48 -26.77 -30.56
CA VAL A 298 10.37 -27.01 -29.11
C VAL A 298 10.84 -25.78 -28.32
N GLY A 299 11.89 -25.10 -28.76
CA GLY A 299 12.39 -23.87 -28.13
C GLY A 299 11.40 -22.71 -28.22
N ASP A 300 10.88 -22.43 -29.41
CA ASP A 300 9.87 -21.40 -29.68
C ASP A 300 8.62 -21.62 -28.82
N GLU A 301 8.26 -22.88 -28.65
CA GLU A 301 7.09 -23.25 -27.89
C GLU A 301 7.30 -23.15 -26.38
N LEU A 302 8.44 -23.58 -25.87
CA LEU A 302 8.80 -23.31 -24.48
C LEU A 302 8.80 -21.79 -24.21
N ALA A 303 9.29 -20.99 -25.15
CA ALA A 303 9.18 -19.54 -25.10
C ALA A 303 7.72 -19.08 -25.02
N SER A 304 6.84 -19.60 -25.88
CA SER A 304 5.39 -19.33 -25.86
C SER A 304 4.77 -19.66 -24.49
N LEU A 305 5.11 -20.81 -23.89
CA LEU A 305 4.64 -21.19 -22.56
C LEU A 305 5.12 -20.21 -21.48
N VAL A 306 6.41 -19.86 -21.46
CA VAL A 306 6.95 -18.89 -20.49
C VAL A 306 6.30 -17.51 -20.68
N LYS A 307 6.13 -17.03 -21.93
CA LYS A 307 5.42 -15.78 -22.24
C LYS A 307 3.96 -15.78 -21.78
N LYS A 308 3.27 -16.93 -21.80
CA LYS A 308 1.89 -17.05 -21.33
C LYS A 308 1.79 -17.15 -19.80
N GLN A 309 2.77 -17.76 -19.15
CA GLN A 309 2.69 -18.08 -17.72
C GLN A 309 3.34 -17.01 -16.83
N VAL A 310 4.51 -16.48 -17.19
CA VAL A 310 5.25 -15.55 -16.32
C VAL A 310 4.55 -14.20 -16.15
N PRO A 311 4.04 -13.52 -17.20
CA PRO A 311 3.44 -12.21 -17.02
C PRO A 311 2.21 -12.22 -16.10
N PRO A 312 1.24 -13.16 -16.22
CA PRO A 312 0.15 -13.25 -15.26
C PRO A 312 0.60 -13.48 -13.82
N LEU A 313 1.70 -14.21 -13.59
CA LEU A 313 2.25 -14.40 -12.24
C LEU A 313 2.80 -13.09 -11.67
N VAL A 314 3.57 -12.35 -12.47
CA VAL A 314 4.08 -11.03 -12.09
C VAL A 314 2.92 -10.05 -11.83
N GLN A 315 1.94 -10.02 -12.74
CA GLN A 315 0.72 -9.21 -12.58
C GLN A 315 -0.05 -9.58 -11.31
N SER A 316 -0.20 -10.87 -11.00
CA SER A 316 -0.90 -11.33 -9.79
C SER A 316 -0.21 -10.89 -8.49
N ALA A 317 1.12 -10.82 -8.51
CA ALA A 317 1.89 -10.29 -7.37
C ALA A 317 1.61 -8.80 -7.14
N PHE A 318 1.43 -8.04 -8.22
CA PHE A 318 1.10 -6.61 -8.19
C PHE A 318 -0.39 -6.32 -7.95
N ALA A 319 -1.31 -7.17 -8.43
CA ALA A 319 -2.74 -6.99 -8.24
C ALA A 319 -3.12 -6.92 -6.74
N ARG A 320 -2.33 -7.57 -5.89
CA ARG A 320 -2.47 -7.50 -4.42
C ARG A 320 -2.19 -6.12 -3.83
N LEU A 321 -1.44 -5.27 -4.53
CA LEU A 321 -1.25 -3.87 -4.10
C LEU A 321 -2.56 -3.08 -4.20
N SER A 322 -3.46 -3.46 -5.10
CA SER A 322 -4.77 -2.82 -5.30
C SER A 322 -5.89 -3.49 -4.51
N GLU A 323 -5.61 -4.53 -3.73
CA GLU A 323 -6.61 -5.16 -2.89
C GLU A 323 -7.12 -4.17 -1.83
N PRO A 324 -8.44 -4.04 -1.66
CA PRO A 324 -8.98 -3.15 -0.64
C PRO A 324 -8.54 -3.60 0.76
N VAL A 325 -8.00 -2.67 1.55
CA VAL A 325 -7.52 -2.91 2.91
C VAL A 325 -8.60 -2.47 3.90
N PRO A 326 -9.24 -3.40 4.63
CA PRO A 326 -10.18 -3.04 5.68
C PRO A 326 -9.42 -2.43 6.86
N VAL A 327 -9.91 -1.29 7.34
CA VAL A 327 -9.38 -0.57 8.50
C VAL A 327 -10.53 -0.38 9.48
N SER A 328 -10.24 -0.53 10.77
CA SER A 328 -11.18 -0.15 11.82
C SER A 328 -10.58 0.95 12.69
N LEU A 329 -11.33 2.03 12.84
CA LEU A 329 -10.97 3.15 13.71
C LEU A 329 -12.18 3.51 14.56
N LEU A 330 -12.00 3.59 15.88
CA LEU A 330 -13.06 3.93 16.84
C LEU A 330 -14.34 3.08 16.68
N GLY A 331 -14.19 1.78 16.41
CA GLY A 331 -15.31 0.85 16.28
C GLY A 331 -16.09 0.95 14.96
N LYS A 332 -15.63 1.78 14.02
CA LYS A 332 -16.18 1.85 12.65
C LYS A 332 -15.21 1.20 11.68
N ALA A 333 -15.76 0.48 10.71
CA ALA A 333 -14.98 -0.13 9.64
C ALA A 333 -15.09 0.74 8.39
N PHE A 334 -13.96 0.98 7.75
CA PHE A 334 -13.87 1.58 6.43
C PHE A 334 -12.82 0.82 5.62
N VAL A 335 -12.73 1.13 4.33
CA VAL A 335 -11.85 0.44 3.41
C VAL A 335 -10.95 1.44 2.71
N LEU A 336 -9.64 1.18 2.73
CA LEU A 336 -8.68 1.89 1.90
C LEU A 336 -8.52 1.14 0.59
N LYS A 337 -8.85 1.77 -0.53
CA LYS A 337 -8.61 1.24 -1.87
C LYS A 337 -7.41 1.94 -2.47
N PHE A 338 -6.41 1.17 -2.86
CA PHE A 338 -5.19 1.66 -3.51
C PHE A 338 -5.29 1.43 -5.02
N SER A 339 -4.92 2.43 -5.81
CA SER A 339 -4.94 2.36 -7.27
C SER A 339 -3.61 2.89 -7.82
N PRO A 340 -2.81 2.09 -8.52
CA PRO A 340 -1.61 2.57 -9.19
C PRO A 340 -1.91 3.75 -10.12
N SER A 341 -1.21 4.86 -9.89
CA SER A 341 -1.35 6.14 -10.62
C SER A 341 -0.10 6.45 -11.45
N GLY A 342 1.05 5.94 -11.03
CA GLY A 342 2.33 6.15 -11.71
C GLY A 342 3.25 4.95 -11.56
N LEU A 343 4.10 4.73 -12.57
CA LEU A 343 5.08 3.66 -12.60
C LEU A 343 6.37 4.17 -13.26
N LYS A 344 7.52 3.89 -12.63
CA LYS A 344 8.84 4.12 -13.22
C LYS A 344 9.75 2.94 -12.89
N VAL A 345 10.44 2.40 -13.90
CA VAL A 345 11.44 1.34 -13.71
C VAL A 345 12.83 1.92 -13.98
N LYS A 346 13.73 1.74 -13.01
CA LYS A 346 15.11 2.25 -13.04
C LYS A 346 16.08 1.10 -12.75
N PRO A 347 17.36 1.18 -13.14
CA PRO A 347 18.34 0.13 -12.84
C PRO A 347 18.51 -0.25 -11.35
N ALA A 348 18.11 0.64 -10.43
CA ALA A 348 18.13 0.37 -8.99
C ALA A 348 16.88 -0.32 -8.45
N GLY A 349 15.76 -0.28 -9.19
CA GLY A 349 14.46 -0.75 -8.70
C GLY A 349 13.27 -0.13 -9.44
N MET A 350 12.09 -0.38 -8.91
CA MET A 350 10.82 0.08 -9.47
C MET A 350 10.09 0.98 -8.48
N GLU A 351 9.57 2.10 -8.98
CA GLU A 351 8.81 3.11 -8.24
C GLU A 351 7.35 3.03 -8.71
N VAL A 352 6.42 2.83 -7.78
CA VAL A 352 4.98 2.76 -8.05
C VAL A 352 4.29 3.80 -7.19
N ALA A 353 3.70 4.80 -7.81
CA ALA A 353 2.81 5.74 -7.15
C ALA A 353 1.40 5.15 -7.09
N LEU A 354 0.75 5.29 -5.95
CA LEU A 354 -0.60 4.79 -5.68
C LEU A 354 -1.48 5.94 -5.20
N ASP A 355 -2.61 6.13 -5.87
CA ASP A 355 -3.74 6.88 -5.35
C ASP A 355 -4.45 6.08 -4.26
N VAL A 356 -5.07 6.76 -3.31
CA VAL A 356 -5.85 6.11 -2.24
C VAL A 356 -7.24 6.73 -2.13
N SER A 357 -8.24 5.85 -2.07
CA SER A 357 -9.63 6.21 -1.81
C SER A 357 -10.10 5.61 -0.49
N VAL A 358 -10.78 6.41 0.32
CA VAL A 358 -11.43 5.97 1.57
C VAL A 358 -12.89 5.66 1.27
N LEU A 359 -13.32 4.43 1.54
CA LEU A 359 -14.68 3.94 1.26
C LEU A 359 -15.37 3.50 2.55
N GLY A 360 -16.70 3.66 2.62
CA GLY A 360 -17.50 3.16 3.74
C GLY A 360 -17.71 4.13 4.91
N LEU A 361 -17.25 5.38 4.78
CA LEU A 361 -17.61 6.47 5.69
C LEU A 361 -18.69 7.33 5.04
N GLU A 362 -19.83 7.49 5.70
CA GLU A 362 -20.88 8.39 5.27
C GLU A 362 -20.64 9.78 5.86
N PRO A 363 -20.62 10.85 5.05
CA PRO A 363 -20.42 12.20 5.55
C PRO A 363 -21.67 12.68 6.30
N ASP A 364 -21.47 13.24 7.49
CA ASP A 364 -22.49 13.94 8.26
C ASP A 364 -22.56 15.40 7.76
N PRO A 365 -23.74 15.88 7.31
CA PRO A 365 -23.90 17.23 6.77
C PRO A 365 -23.61 18.35 7.79
N ALA A 366 -23.57 18.05 9.09
CA ALA A 366 -23.14 19.02 10.11
C ALA A 366 -21.63 19.35 10.04
N TYR A 367 -20.84 18.52 9.35
CA TYR A 367 -19.39 18.67 9.24
C TYR A 367 -18.97 18.87 7.77
N SER A 368 -18.73 20.13 7.38
CA SER A 368 -18.19 20.49 6.07
C SER A 368 -16.71 20.88 6.16
N SER A 369 -15.87 20.38 5.25
CA SER A 369 -14.47 20.80 5.09
C SER A 369 -14.27 21.44 3.69
N PRO A 370 -13.39 22.46 3.55
CA PRO A 370 -13.02 22.99 2.24
C PRO A 370 -12.16 22.03 1.41
N GLY A 371 -11.66 20.93 1.98
CA GLY A 371 -10.85 19.93 1.28
C GLY A 371 -9.75 19.34 2.14
N LEU A 372 -8.66 18.92 1.50
CA LEU A 372 -7.47 18.40 2.18
C LEU A 372 -6.42 19.48 2.33
N LEU A 373 -5.75 19.53 3.49
CA LEU A 373 -4.62 20.43 3.69
C LEU A 373 -3.45 19.93 2.82
N VAL A 374 -3.02 20.76 1.87
CA VAL A 374 -1.85 20.50 1.03
C VAL A 374 -0.59 20.74 1.84
N THR A 375 0.32 19.78 1.84
CA THR A 375 1.62 19.90 2.49
C THR A 375 2.72 20.21 1.47
N PRO A 376 3.84 20.84 1.89
CA PRO A 376 4.98 21.09 1.01
C PRO A 376 5.56 19.78 0.45
N GLU A 377 6.23 19.85 -0.71
CA GLU A 377 6.92 18.68 -1.27
C GLU A 377 7.90 18.07 -0.27
N GLU A 378 7.81 16.74 -0.11
CA GLU A 378 8.69 15.99 0.78
C GLU A 378 10.09 15.81 0.15
N PRO A 379 11.15 15.76 0.99
CA PRO A 379 12.49 15.47 0.52
C PRO A 379 12.56 14.06 -0.10
N GLU A 380 13.43 13.88 -1.10
CA GLU A 380 13.66 12.56 -1.71
C GLU A 380 14.17 11.58 -0.65
N LEU A 381 13.40 10.52 -0.42
CA LEU A 381 13.74 9.47 0.54
C LEU A 381 14.79 8.51 -0.04
N PRO A 382 15.65 7.90 0.81
CA PRO A 382 16.59 6.88 0.37
C PRO A 382 15.88 5.74 -0.37
N ARG A 383 16.53 5.21 -1.43
CA ARG A 383 16.05 4.08 -2.23
C ARG A 383 16.79 2.80 -1.83
N PRO A 384 16.28 2.01 -0.87
CA PRO A 384 16.95 0.79 -0.43
C PRO A 384 16.87 -0.32 -1.49
N ASP A 385 17.72 -1.33 -1.36
CA ASP A 385 17.64 -2.56 -2.19
C ASP A 385 16.40 -3.42 -1.89
N GLY A 386 15.75 -3.19 -0.73
CA GLY A 386 14.55 -3.89 -0.29
C GLY A 386 13.25 -3.19 -0.70
N LEU A 387 12.30 -3.13 0.23
CA LEU A 387 11.04 -2.40 0.07
C LEU A 387 11.10 -1.08 0.84
N ARG A 388 10.60 0.00 0.23
CA ARG A 388 10.20 1.22 0.94
C ARG A 388 8.74 1.53 0.61
N VAL A 389 8.01 1.92 1.64
CA VAL A 389 6.68 2.51 1.53
C VAL A 389 6.80 3.91 2.11
N ALA A 390 6.50 4.93 1.31
CA ALA A 390 6.35 6.29 1.78
C ALA A 390 4.88 6.68 1.64
N ILE A 391 4.36 7.26 2.71
CA ILE A 391 2.97 7.70 2.79
C ILE A 391 3.02 9.20 2.92
N ARG A 392 2.34 9.89 2.00
CA ARG A 392 2.26 11.34 2.05
C ARG A 392 1.36 11.80 3.18
N ASP A 393 1.72 12.91 3.82
CA ASP A 393 0.91 13.52 4.88
C ASP A 393 -0.51 13.88 4.40
N GLU A 394 -0.69 14.20 3.11
CA GLU A 394 -2.02 14.41 2.54
C GLU A 394 -2.93 13.18 2.67
N LEU A 395 -2.38 11.96 2.61
CA LEU A 395 -3.19 10.75 2.83
C LEU A 395 -3.74 10.71 4.25
N LEU A 396 -2.90 11.01 5.25
CA LEU A 396 -3.33 11.07 6.64
C LEU A 396 -4.38 12.16 6.81
N ASN A 397 -4.17 13.34 6.24
CA ASN A 397 -5.16 14.42 6.23
C ASN A 397 -6.47 14.00 5.55
N GLY A 398 -6.38 13.22 4.47
CA GLY A 398 -7.50 12.59 3.78
C GLY A 398 -8.33 11.68 4.68
N VAL A 399 -7.66 10.71 5.29
CA VAL A 399 -8.30 9.74 6.19
C VAL A 399 -8.91 10.45 7.40
N PHE A 400 -8.17 11.32 8.09
CA PHE A 400 -8.70 12.07 9.23
C PHE A 400 -9.82 13.02 8.82
N GLY A 401 -9.74 13.63 7.64
CA GLY A 401 -10.79 14.47 7.08
C GLY A 401 -12.10 13.71 6.91
N GLU A 402 -12.07 12.52 6.32
CA GLU A 402 -13.26 11.68 6.15
C GLU A 402 -13.79 11.11 7.48
N VAL A 403 -12.91 10.75 8.41
CA VAL A 403 -13.30 10.32 9.77
C VAL A 403 -13.94 11.46 10.55
N TRP A 404 -13.43 12.68 10.43
CA TRP A 404 -14.03 13.86 11.05
C TRP A 404 -15.37 14.22 10.41
N ARG A 405 -15.45 14.22 9.07
CA ARG A 405 -16.68 14.51 8.32
C ARG A 405 -17.80 13.51 8.59
N SER A 406 -17.49 12.28 8.94
CA SER A 406 -18.48 11.27 9.35
C SER A 406 -18.97 11.42 10.79
N GLY A 407 -18.53 12.46 11.51
CA GLY A 407 -18.92 12.72 12.90
C GLY A 407 -18.27 11.79 13.93
N LEU A 408 -17.37 10.90 13.51
CA LEU A 408 -16.77 9.88 14.40
C LEU A 408 -15.84 10.45 15.46
N LEU A 409 -15.30 11.64 15.24
CA LEU A 409 -14.47 12.35 16.22
C LEU A 409 -15.29 13.26 17.15
N SER A 410 -16.62 13.24 17.04
CA SER A 410 -17.50 13.98 17.94
C SER A 410 -17.57 13.26 19.28
N LEU A 411 -16.77 13.71 20.25
CA LEU A 411 -16.86 13.28 21.65
C LEU A 411 -18.03 14.02 22.31
N THR A 412 -19.02 13.29 22.81
CA THR A 412 -20.20 13.83 23.52
C THR A 412 -20.13 13.56 25.01
#